data_AF-A0A4S1WDD9-F1
#
_entry.id   AF-A0A4S1WDD9-F1
#
_cell.length_a   1.000
_cell.length_b   1.000
_cell.length_c   1.000
_cell.angle_alpha   90.00
_cell.angle_beta   90.00
_cell.angle_gamma   90.00
#
_symmetry.space_group_name_H-M   'P 1'
#
loop_
_entity.id
_entity.type
_entity.pdbx_description
1 polymer ?
#
loop_
_entity_poly.entity_id
_entity_poly.type
_entity_poly.pdbx_seq_one_letter_code
_entity_poly.pdbx_strand_id
1 'polypeptide(L)' 'MPAARFPPATLPAGTLPEDVEQQVRALLAAGRKIDAIKLARDATHLGLKETKDLVDAIERQAP' A
#
# COMPACT_ATOMS: atom_id res chain seq x y z
N MET A 1 3.80 14.11 18.77
CA MET A 1 2.67 13.44 18.09
C MET A 1 2.08 14.40 17.05
N PRO A 2 2.34 14.21 15.75
CA PRO A 2 1.30 14.44 14.73
C PRO A 2 1.41 13.39 13.59
N ALA A 3 0.40 12.99 12.82
CA ALA A 3 -0.85 13.63 12.47
C ALA A 3 -1.91 12.56 12.19
N ALA A 4 -3.05 12.66 12.87
CA ALA A 4 -4.30 12.13 12.33
C ALA A 4 -4.70 13.03 11.15
N ARG A 5 -4.48 12.55 9.93
CA ARG A 5 -4.99 13.19 8.72
C ARG A 5 -5.35 12.12 7.71
N PHE A 6 -6.52 11.50 7.85
CA PHE A 6 -7.23 10.98 6.69
C PHE A 6 -8.74 11.12 6.92
N PRO A 7 -9.44 11.94 6.12
CA PRO A 7 -10.89 11.81 5.96
C PRO A 7 -11.15 10.60 5.03
N PRO A 8 -11.87 9.54 5.44
CA PRO A 8 -12.29 8.50 4.51
C PRO A 8 -13.60 8.96 3.86
N ALA A 9 -13.46 9.70 2.78
CA ALA A 9 -14.55 9.88 1.84
C ALA A 9 -13.99 9.62 0.45
N THR A 10 -14.18 8.40 -0.07
CA THR A 10 -14.77 8.10 -1.40
C THR A 10 -14.76 6.58 -1.64
N LEU A 11 -15.92 5.94 -1.58
CA LEU A 11 -16.18 4.56 -2.07
C LEU A 11 -16.07 4.50 -3.61
N PRO A 12 -16.19 3.33 -4.26
CA PRO A 12 -15.39 2.11 -4.18
C PRO A 12 -14.77 1.78 -5.57
N ALA A 13 -13.52 1.30 -5.61
CA ALA A 13 -12.98 0.69 -6.83
C ALA A 13 -12.21 -0.57 -6.45
N GLY A 14 -12.85 -1.73 -6.62
CA GLY A 14 -12.38 -3.01 -6.12
C GLY A 14 -10.98 -3.37 -6.61
N THR A 15 -10.08 -3.67 -5.66
CA THR A 15 -9.28 -4.92 -5.61
C THR A 15 -8.21 -4.96 -4.49
N LEU A 16 -8.04 -3.95 -3.63
CA LEU A 16 -7.29 -4.06 -2.37
C LEU A 16 -7.93 -3.17 -1.29
N PRO A 17 -7.81 -3.52 0.02
CA PRO A 17 -8.27 -2.63 1.08
C PRO A 17 -7.49 -1.32 1.03
N GLU A 18 -8.16 -0.16 1.03
CA GLU A 18 -7.53 1.16 1.04
C GLU A 18 -6.47 1.31 2.15
N ASP A 19 -6.75 0.70 3.31
CA ASP A 19 -5.84 0.69 4.46
C ASP A 19 -4.48 0.03 4.12
N VAL A 20 -4.50 -1.03 3.31
CA VAL A 20 -3.31 -1.77 2.87
C VAL A 20 -2.53 -0.93 1.87
N GLU A 21 -3.21 -0.29 0.92
CA GLU A 21 -2.57 0.59 -0.06
C GLU A 21 -1.94 1.82 0.60
N GLN A 22 -2.63 2.44 1.56
CA GLN A 22 -2.11 3.56 2.36
C GLN A 22 -0.89 3.13 3.20
N GLN A 23 -0.94 1.97 3.85
CA GLN A 23 0.20 1.44 4.62
C GLN A 23 1.39 1.12 3.72
N VAL A 24 1.16 0.49 2.56
CA VAL A 24 2.19 0.22 1.55
C VAL A 24 2.83 1.53 1.10
N ARG A 25 2.04 2.56 0.78
CA ARG A 25 2.53 3.87 0.36
C ARG A 25 3.32 4.58 1.46
N ALA A 26 2.86 4.51 2.72
CA ALA A 26 3.57 5.07 3.87
C ALA A 26 4.91 4.36 4.12
N LEU A 27 4.93 3.03 4.00
CA LEU A 27 6.14 2.23 4.14
C LEU A 27 7.14 2.52 3.01
N LEU A 28 6.65 2.68 1.77
CA LEU A 28 7.46 3.10 0.62
C LEU A 28 8.07 4.48 0.80
N ALA A 29 7.28 5.48 1.23
CA ALA A 29 7.75 6.82 1.53
C ALA A 29 8.80 6.83 2.66
N ALA A 30 8.72 5.87 3.59
CA ALA A 30 9.71 5.65 4.65
C ALA A 30 10.93 4.84 4.20
N GLY A 31 11.04 4.44 2.93
CA GLY A 31 12.12 3.59 2.40
C GLY A 31 12.01 2.11 2.79
N ARG A 32 10.89 1.70 3.38
CA ARG A 32 10.62 0.34 3.89
C ARG A 32 9.90 -0.53 2.85
N LYS A 33 10.51 -0.67 1.67
CA LYS A 33 9.96 -1.46 0.55
C LYS A 33 9.71 -2.94 0.92
N ILE A 34 10.51 -3.50 1.83
CA ILE A 34 10.35 -4.90 2.31
C ILE A 34 9.07 -5.06 3.15
N ASP A 35 8.78 -4.12 4.05
CA ASP A 35 7.57 -4.15 4.87
C ASP A 35 6.32 -3.92 4.01
N ALA A 36 6.40 -2.99 3.04
CA ALA A 36 5.35 -2.77 2.06
C ALA A 36 4.98 -4.05 1.30
N ILE A 37 5.99 -4.79 0.81
CA ILE A 37 5.78 -6.09 0.15
C ILE A 37 5.20 -7.11 1.11
N LYS A 38 5.66 -7.20 2.35
CA LYS A 38 5.07 -8.14 3.33
C LYS A 38 3.59 -7.86 3.56
N LEU A 39 3.23 -6.59 3.72
CA LEU A 39 1.87 -6.16 4.03
C LEU A 39 0.92 -6.36 2.83
N ALA A 40 1.36 -5.98 1.63
CA ALA A 40 0.63 -6.26 0.40
C ALA A 40 0.46 -7.77 0.18
N ARG A 41 1.47 -8.59 0.48
CA ARG A 41 1.37 -10.05 0.36
C ARG A 41 0.38 -10.63 1.35
N ASP A 42 0.43 -10.20 2.60
CA ASP A 42 -0.43 -10.69 3.67
C ASP A 42 -1.90 -10.36 3.40
N ALA A 43 -2.16 -9.14 2.91
CA ALA A 43 -3.50 -8.69 2.57
C ALA A 43 -4.08 -9.35 1.31
N THR A 44 -3.26 -9.55 0.28
CA THR A 44 -3.73 -10.02 -1.04
C THR A 44 -3.53 -11.52 -1.24
N HIS A 45 -2.73 -12.16 -0.37
CA HIS A 45 -2.28 -13.56 -0.52
C HIS A 45 -1.63 -13.86 -1.89
N LEU A 46 -1.20 -12.83 -2.61
CA LEU A 46 -0.60 -12.94 -3.92
C LEU A 46 0.84 -13.46 -3.85
N GLY A 47 1.32 -14.02 -4.96
CA GLY A 47 2.72 -14.46 -5.07
C GLY A 47 3.71 -13.31 -4.88
N LEU A 48 4.96 -13.66 -4.53
CA LEU A 48 6.05 -12.67 -4.34
C LEU A 48 6.27 -11.78 -5.58
N LYS A 49 6.04 -12.30 -6.79
CA LYS A 49 6.12 -11.54 -8.04
C LYS A 49 5.02 -10.48 -8.12
N GLU A 50 3.76 -10.91 -8.04
CA GLU A 50 2.59 -10.03 -8.09
C GLU A 50 2.63 -8.96 -7.01
N THR A 51 3.01 -9.34 -5.79
CA THR A 51 3.11 -8.39 -4.68
C THR A 51 4.16 -7.32 -4.95
N LYS A 52 5.33 -7.73 -5.47
CA LYS A 52 6.41 -6.78 -5.77
C LYS A 52 6.01 -5.85 -6.91
N ASP A 53 5.31 -6.35 -7.93
CA ASP A 53 4.78 -5.55 -9.03
C ASP A 53 3.74 -4.53 -8.54
N LEU A 54 2.80 -4.95 -7.69
CA LEU A 54 1.82 -4.09 -7.03
C LEU A 54 2.48 -2.96 -6.23
N VAL A 55 3.46 -3.31 -5.38
CA VAL A 55 4.18 -2.32 -4.57
C VAL A 55 5.00 -1.37 -5.44
N ASP A 56 5.60 -1.84 -6.54
CA ASP A 56 6.32 -0.99 -7.50
C ASP A 56 5.39 -0.04 -8.26
N ALA A 57 4.18 -0.52 -8.64
CA ALA A 57 3.15 0.30 -9.25
C ALA A 57 2.67 1.42 -8.30
N ILE A 58 2.47 1.09 -7.02
CA ILE A 58 2.10 2.06 -5.97
C ILE A 58 3.24 3.06 -5.72
N GLU A 59 4.50 2.60 -5.71
CA GLU A 59 5.67 3.48 -5.60
C GLU A 59 5.75 4.48 -6.76
N ARG A 60 5.48 4.01 -7.98
CA ARG A 60 5.48 4.85 -9.19
C ARG A 60 4.30 5.81 -9.27
N GLN A 61 3.17 5.46 -8.66
CA GLN A 61 1.99 6.33 -8.57
C GLN A 61 2.06 7.33 -7.41
N ALA A 62 3.07 7.25 -6.54
CA ALA A 62 3.30 8.28 -5.54
C ALA A 62 3.82 9.57 -6.24
N PRO A 63 3.07 10.68 -6.23
CA PRO A 63 3.57 11.97 -6.70
C PRO A 63 4.73 12.50 -5.85
#